data_AF-A0A5C5RA50-F1
#
_entry.id   AF-A0A5C5RA50-F1
#
_cell.length_a   1.000
_cell.length_b   1.000
_cell.length_c   1.000
_cell.angle_alpha   90.00
_cell.angle_beta   90.00
_cell.angle_gamma   90.00
#
_symmetry.space_group_name_H-M   'P 1'
#
loop_
_entity.id
_entity.type
_entity.pdbx_description
1 polymer ?
#
loop_
_entity_poly.entity_id
_entity_poly.type
_entity_poly.pdbx_seq_one_letter_code
_entity_poly.pdbx_strand_id
1 'polypeptide(L)'
;MGWDDNGLPTERRVQNYFGVRVDPTLPYQPDFTPPHDGGDGKSIKAADQQPISRPNFVELCQRLTQEDEVQFEALWRRLGLSVDWQHHYQTIGTDAQKVAQHAFLRNLERGEAYQAEAPGLWDVTFQTAVAQAELEAREYPGFYHSLAFHRSDGSGDVVIETTRPELLA
;
A
#
# COMPACT_ATOMS: atom_id res chain seq x y z
N MET A 1 -2.75 6.75 -23.86
CA MET A 1 -2.04 6.97 -22.57
C MET A 1 -2.51 5.92 -21.56
N GLY A 2 -1.66 5.44 -20.65
CA GLY A 2 -2.10 4.54 -19.57
C GLY A 2 -1.89 5.21 -18.22
N TRP A 3 -2.90 5.17 -17.36
CA TRP A 3 -2.86 5.71 -16.00
C TRP A 3 -2.84 4.56 -14.99
N ASP A 4 -1.92 4.63 -14.04
CA ASP A 4 -1.85 3.66 -12.95
C ASP A 4 -2.44 4.24 -11.67
N ASP A 5 -3.73 3.98 -11.46
CA ASP A 5 -4.56 4.64 -10.45
C ASP A 5 -4.87 3.73 -9.26
N ASN A 6 -4.12 2.64 -9.10
CA ASN A 6 -4.32 1.65 -8.05
C ASN A 6 -3.16 1.60 -7.04
N GLY A 7 -3.42 0.92 -5.93
CA GLY A 7 -2.40 0.45 -5.02
C GLY A 7 -1.89 1.51 -4.04
N LEU A 8 -0.86 1.10 -3.28
CA LEU A 8 -0.36 1.84 -2.13
C LEU A 8 0.07 3.30 -2.43
N PRO A 9 0.68 3.63 -3.58
CA PRO A 9 1.04 5.02 -3.88
C PRO A 9 -0.18 5.94 -3.97
N THR A 10 -1.24 5.50 -4.65
CA THR A 10 -2.50 6.24 -4.77
C THR A 10 -3.18 6.38 -3.43
N GLU A 11 -3.30 5.28 -2.67
CA GLU A 11 -3.91 5.31 -1.34
C GLU A 11 -3.14 6.24 -0.39
N ARG A 12 -1.81 6.22 -0.42
CA ARG A 12 -0.98 7.10 0.41
C ARG A 12 -1.16 8.57 0.04
N ARG A 13 -1.28 8.87 -1.25
CA ARG A 13 -1.54 10.22 -1.73
C ARG A 13 -2.88 10.74 -1.22
N VAL A 14 -3.94 9.94 -1.32
CA VAL A 14 -5.30 10.24 -0.83
C VAL A 14 -5.29 10.49 0.68
N GLN A 15 -4.62 9.64 1.46
CA GLN A 15 -4.48 9.80 2.90
C GLN A 15 -3.85 11.16 3.26
N ASN A 16 -2.80 11.56 2.55
CA ASN A 16 -2.10 12.81 2.81
C ASN A 16 -2.85 14.04 2.29
N TYR A 17 -3.50 13.92 1.13
CA TYR A 17 -4.20 15.03 0.48
C TYR A 17 -5.48 15.41 1.21
N PHE A 18 -6.25 14.41 1.66
CA PHE A 18 -7.52 14.62 2.35
C PHE A 18 -7.41 14.50 3.87
N GLY A 19 -6.29 14.02 4.41
CA GLY A 19 -6.09 13.78 5.85
C GLY A 19 -7.02 12.71 6.42
N VAL A 20 -7.20 11.63 5.67
CA VAL A 20 -8.07 10.50 6.04
C VAL A 20 -7.28 9.20 6.13
N ARG A 21 -7.84 8.21 6.82
CA ARG A 21 -7.35 6.82 6.82
C ARG A 21 -8.52 5.86 6.70
N VAL A 22 -8.28 4.70 6.10
CA VAL A 22 -9.32 3.69 5.95
C VAL A 22 -9.54 2.93 7.26
N ASP A 23 -10.80 2.74 7.62
CA ASP A 23 -11.26 1.85 8.67
C ASP A 23 -12.47 1.05 8.14
N PRO A 24 -12.26 -0.23 7.73
CA PRO A 24 -13.32 -1.04 7.15
C PRO A 24 -14.48 -1.35 8.11
N THR A 25 -14.33 -1.10 9.41
CA THR A 25 -15.38 -1.34 10.40
C THR A 25 -16.43 -0.22 10.44
N LEU A 26 -16.10 0.94 9.86
CA LEU A 26 -16.99 2.10 9.84
C LEU A 26 -18.05 1.99 8.72
N PRO A 27 -19.30 2.44 8.99
CA PRO A 27 -20.34 2.48 7.98
C PRO A 27 -20.10 3.59 6.95
N TYR A 28 -20.65 3.40 5.75
CA TYR A 28 -20.65 4.42 4.71
C TYR A 28 -21.40 5.70 5.14
N GLN A 29 -20.86 6.86 4.75
CA GLN A 29 -21.44 8.18 4.99
C GLN A 29 -21.76 8.86 3.66
N PRO A 30 -23.04 8.97 3.25
CA PRO A 30 -23.47 9.44 1.93
C PRO A 30 -23.07 10.87 1.52
N ASP A 31 -22.63 11.72 2.45
CA ASP A 31 -22.23 13.10 2.18
C ASP A 31 -20.91 13.44 2.88
N PHE A 32 -20.01 12.45 2.94
CA PHE A 32 -18.72 12.62 3.60
C PHE A 32 -17.92 13.76 2.94
N THR A 33 -17.51 14.73 3.73
CA THR A 33 -16.58 15.78 3.33
C THR A 33 -15.25 15.56 4.04
N PRO A 34 -14.12 15.47 3.31
CA PRO A 34 -12.83 15.27 3.95
C PRO A 34 -12.42 16.50 4.79
N PRO A 35 -11.60 16.31 5.82
CA PRO A 35 -11.12 17.40 6.67
C PRO A 35 -10.16 18.36 5.95
N HIS A 36 -9.53 17.90 4.87
CA HIS A 36 -8.67 18.70 4.01
C HIS A 36 -9.06 18.50 2.55
N ASP A 37 -8.77 19.48 1.70
CA ASP A 37 -8.96 19.42 0.26
C ASP A 37 -7.79 20.15 -0.41
N GLY A 38 -6.65 19.47 -0.44
CA GLY A 38 -5.36 20.04 -0.79
C GLY A 38 -4.41 20.13 0.41
N GLY A 39 -3.12 19.90 0.15
CA GLY A 39 -2.07 19.98 1.16
C GLY A 39 -0.79 20.56 0.59
N ASP A 40 0.04 21.13 1.47
CA ASP A 40 1.34 21.74 1.12
C ASP A 40 2.43 20.71 0.73
N GLY A 41 2.04 19.49 0.33
CA GLY A 41 2.93 18.35 0.08
C GLY A 41 3.49 17.69 1.34
N LYS A 42 3.01 18.05 2.53
CA LYS A 42 3.45 17.43 3.80
C LYS A 42 2.61 16.21 4.14
N SER A 43 3.27 15.15 4.61
CA SER A 43 2.56 13.98 5.15
C SER A 43 1.86 14.31 6.46
N ILE A 44 0.60 13.90 6.58
CA ILE A 44 -0.17 14.01 7.83
C ILE A 44 0.13 12.76 8.67
N LYS A 45 0.34 12.92 9.98
CA LYS A 45 0.59 11.77 10.85
C LYS A 45 -0.67 10.91 10.92
N ALA A 46 -0.52 9.59 10.97
CA ALA A 46 -1.64 8.66 11.03
C ALA A 46 -2.61 8.93 12.20
N ALA A 47 -2.08 9.40 13.34
CA ALA A 47 -2.90 9.76 14.51
C ALA A 47 -3.82 10.97 14.27
N ASP A 48 -3.44 11.85 13.34
CA ASP A 48 -4.18 13.07 13.00
C ASP A 48 -5.13 12.85 11.81
N GLN A 49 -5.08 11.67 11.17
CA GLN A 49 -5.94 11.32 10.05
C GLN A 49 -7.33 10.84 10.52
N GLN A 50 -8.38 11.36 9.89
CA GLN A 50 -9.76 10.96 10.19
C GLN A 50 -10.05 9.55 9.66
N PRO A 51 -10.47 8.59 10.51
CA PRO A 51 -10.88 7.28 10.04
C PRO A 51 -12.20 7.37 9.28
N ILE A 52 -12.26 6.72 8.11
CA ILE A 52 -13.45 6.68 7.25
C ILE A 52 -13.70 5.28 6.71
N SER A 53 -14.93 5.02 6.29
CA SER A 53 -15.30 3.73 5.71
C SER A 53 -14.51 3.44 4.42
N ARG A 54 -14.35 2.14 4.10
CA ARG A 54 -13.73 1.72 2.84
C ARG A 54 -14.43 2.33 1.60
N PRO A 55 -15.77 2.33 1.49
CA PRO A 55 -16.43 2.92 0.33
C PRO A 55 -16.16 4.44 0.19
N ASN A 56 -16.21 5.20 1.29
CA ASN A 56 -15.86 6.63 1.23
C ASN A 56 -14.40 6.85 0.81
N PHE A 57 -13.47 6.01 1.30
CA PHE A 57 -12.07 6.10 0.91
C PHE A 57 -11.86 5.82 -0.59
N VAL A 58 -12.56 4.83 -1.15
CA VAL A 58 -12.51 4.51 -2.58
C VAL A 58 -13.05 5.67 -3.43
N GLU A 59 -14.13 6.33 -3.00
CA GLU A 59 -14.65 7.53 -3.68
C GLU A 59 -13.62 8.66 -3.72
N LEU A 60 -12.90 8.88 -2.62
CA LEU A 60 -11.83 9.87 -2.57
C LEU A 60 -10.64 9.50 -3.49
N CYS A 61 -10.30 8.21 -3.59
CA CYS A 61 -9.29 7.73 -4.54
C CYS A 61 -9.70 8.04 -5.97
N GLN A 62 -10.94 7.70 -6.34
CA GLN A 62 -11.48 7.97 -7.68
C GLN A 62 -11.54 9.46 -7.99
N ARG A 63 -11.88 10.30 -7.01
CA ARG A 63 -11.92 11.75 -7.19
C ARG A 63 -10.52 12.31 -7.45
N LEU A 64 -9.55 11.98 -6.61
CA LEU A 64 -8.21 12.56 -6.71
C LEU A 64 -7.45 12.09 -7.96
N THR A 65 -7.60 10.83 -8.34
CA THR A 65 -6.98 10.28 -9.57
C THR A 65 -7.48 11.00 -10.83
N GLN A 66 -8.80 11.23 -10.94
CA GLN A 66 -9.37 12.03 -12.04
C GLN A 66 -8.80 13.46 -12.11
N GLU A 67 -8.61 14.11 -10.96
CA GLU A 67 -8.02 15.45 -10.91
C GLU A 67 -6.54 15.45 -11.30
N ASP A 68 -5.78 14.46 -10.81
CA ASP A 68 -4.36 14.29 -11.12
C ASP A 68 -4.16 14.02 -12.63
N GLU A 69 -4.97 13.16 -13.25
CA GLU A 69 -4.92 12.85 -14.68
C GLU A 69 -5.04 14.09 -15.57
N VAL A 70 -5.96 15.01 -15.23
CA VAL A 70 -6.14 16.27 -15.97
C VAL A 70 -4.87 17.13 -15.92
N GLN A 71 -4.24 17.22 -14.73
CA GLN A 71 -3.00 17.99 -14.56
C GLN A 71 -1.82 17.34 -15.30
N PHE A 72 -1.67 16.03 -15.19
CA PHE A 72 -0.60 15.29 -15.85
C PHE A 72 -0.77 15.32 -17.37
N GLU A 73 -1.97 15.14 -17.91
CA GLU A 73 -2.21 15.24 -19.35
C GLU A 73 -1.81 16.63 -19.89
N ALA A 74 -2.21 17.70 -19.20
CA ALA A 74 -1.83 19.06 -19.58
C ALA A 74 -0.30 19.24 -19.61
N LEU A 75 0.40 18.70 -18.61
CA LEU A 75 1.87 18.70 -18.54
C LEU A 75 2.49 17.92 -19.71
N TRP A 76 2.02 16.71 -19.98
CA TRP A 76 2.57 15.85 -21.01
C TRP A 76 2.31 16.38 -22.42
N ARG A 77 1.15 16.98 -22.66
CA ARG A 77 0.87 17.70 -23.92
C ARG A 77 1.80 18.89 -24.10
N ARG A 78 2.06 19.66 -23.04
CA ARG A 78 3.01 20.78 -23.08
C ARG A 78 4.44 20.33 -23.36
N LEU A 79 4.84 19.17 -22.87
CA LEU A 79 6.14 18.54 -23.18
C LEU A 79 6.22 17.98 -24.60
N GLY A 80 5.10 17.90 -25.34
CA GLY A 80 5.07 17.48 -26.74
C GLY A 80 4.99 15.97 -26.94
N LEU A 81 4.45 15.21 -25.97
CA LEU A 81 4.25 13.77 -26.15
C LEU A 81 3.25 13.49 -27.28
N SER A 82 3.73 12.83 -28.34
CA SER A 82 2.94 12.45 -29.52
C SER A 82 2.29 11.08 -29.33
N VAL A 83 1.35 11.01 -28.40
CA VAL A 83 0.54 9.80 -28.15
C VAL A 83 -0.91 10.03 -28.59
N ASP A 84 -1.65 8.94 -28.79
CA ASP A 84 -3.10 9.04 -28.96
C ASP A 84 -3.75 9.37 -27.61
N TRP A 85 -4.25 10.60 -27.51
CA TRP A 85 -4.93 11.11 -26.32
C TRP A 85 -6.41 10.74 -26.28
N GLN A 86 -6.99 10.28 -27.39
CA GLN A 86 -8.35 9.76 -27.42
C GLN A 86 -8.40 8.31 -26.91
N HIS A 87 -7.27 7.59 -27.01
CA HIS A 87 -7.14 6.22 -26.54
C HIS A 87 -6.35 6.16 -25.23
N HIS A 88 -7.05 6.32 -24.11
CA HIS A 88 -6.47 6.10 -22.79
C HIS A 88 -7.17 4.98 -22.02
N TYR A 89 -6.48 4.45 -21.01
CA TYR A 89 -7.06 3.51 -20.05
C TYR A 89 -6.50 3.81 -18.66
N GLN A 90 -7.28 3.43 -17.65
CA GLN A 90 -6.92 3.48 -16.24
C GLN A 90 -6.82 2.04 -15.74
N THR A 91 -5.84 1.73 -14.89
CA THR A 91 -5.72 0.37 -14.31
C THR A 91 -6.94 0.01 -13.45
N ILE A 92 -7.63 1.00 -12.87
CA ILE A 92 -8.90 0.82 -12.14
C ILE A 92 -10.13 0.83 -13.08
N GLY A 93 -9.97 1.12 -14.37
CA GLY A 93 -11.06 1.14 -15.34
C GLY A 93 -11.69 -0.24 -15.56
N THR A 94 -12.96 -0.27 -15.96
CA THR A 94 -13.74 -1.51 -16.11
C THR A 94 -13.08 -2.54 -17.04
N ASP A 95 -12.48 -2.10 -18.14
CA ASP A 95 -11.85 -3.01 -19.11
C ASP A 95 -10.56 -3.62 -18.56
N ALA A 96 -9.72 -2.81 -17.88
CA ALA A 96 -8.51 -3.30 -17.22
C ALA A 96 -8.85 -4.30 -16.10
N GLN A 97 -9.88 -4.02 -15.30
CA GLN A 97 -10.37 -4.95 -14.27
C GLN A 97 -10.80 -6.29 -14.87
N LYS A 98 -11.59 -6.28 -15.96
CA LYS A 98 -12.04 -7.52 -16.63
C LYS A 98 -10.85 -8.34 -17.15
N VAL A 99 -9.86 -7.68 -17.75
CA VAL A 99 -8.65 -8.36 -18.24
C VAL A 99 -7.87 -8.98 -17.08
N ALA A 100 -7.67 -8.24 -15.98
CA ALA A 100 -6.96 -8.73 -14.80
C ALA A 100 -7.68 -9.92 -14.14
N GLN A 101 -9.00 -9.83 -13.94
CA GLN A 101 -9.82 -10.91 -13.39
C GLN A 101 -9.76 -12.17 -14.27
N HIS A 102 -9.86 -12.01 -15.59
CA HIS A 102 -9.76 -13.13 -16.52
C HIS A 102 -8.36 -13.78 -16.50
N ALA A 103 -7.29 -12.98 -16.38
CA ALA A 103 -5.94 -13.51 -16.20
C ALA A 103 -5.80 -14.30 -14.89
N PHE A 104 -6.33 -13.79 -13.79
CA PHE A 104 -6.32 -14.48 -12.50
C PHE A 104 -7.04 -15.83 -12.54
N LEU A 105 -8.26 -15.87 -13.12
CA LEU A 105 -9.03 -17.12 -13.26
C LEU A 105 -8.28 -18.18 -14.08
N ARG A 106 -7.62 -17.78 -15.17
CA ARG A 106 -6.79 -18.71 -15.97
C ARG A 106 -5.59 -19.24 -15.19
N ASN A 107 -4.95 -18.42 -14.36
CA ASN A 107 -3.86 -18.88 -13.50
C ASN A 107 -4.36 -19.84 -12.42
N LEU A 108 -5.55 -19.58 -11.87
CA LEU A 108 -6.21 -20.48 -10.91
C LEU A 108 -6.54 -21.84 -11.53
N GLU A 109 -7.14 -21.85 -12.73
CA GLU A 109 -7.44 -23.09 -13.48
C GLU A 109 -6.18 -23.93 -13.77
N ARG A 110 -5.03 -23.27 -13.96
CA ARG A 110 -3.73 -23.91 -14.19
C ARG A 110 -2.99 -24.31 -12.91
N GLY A 111 -3.53 -24.00 -11.73
CA GLY A 111 -2.88 -24.25 -10.44
C GLY A 111 -1.70 -23.32 -10.12
N GLU A 112 -1.58 -22.19 -10.81
CA GLU A 112 -0.51 -21.19 -10.61
C GLU A 112 -0.90 -20.11 -9.60
N ALA A 113 -2.19 -19.93 -9.35
CA ALA A 113 -2.72 -19.13 -8.25
C ALA A 113 -3.29 -20.07 -7.18
N TYR A 114 -2.80 -19.96 -5.95
CA TYR A 114 -3.22 -20.79 -4.83
C TYR A 114 -3.09 -20.03 -3.51
N GLN A 115 -3.74 -20.56 -2.47
CA GLN A 115 -3.61 -20.04 -1.10
C GLN A 115 -2.75 -21.02 -0.28
N ALA A 116 -1.79 -20.48 0.46
CA ALA A 116 -0.97 -21.23 1.40
C ALA A 116 -0.71 -20.38 2.64
N GLU A 117 -0.67 -21.02 3.81
CA GLU A 117 -0.20 -20.38 5.04
C GLU A 117 1.34 -20.46 5.07
N ALA A 118 1.98 -19.30 4.91
CA ALA A 118 3.43 -19.17 4.93
C ALA A 118 3.82 -17.79 5.49
N PRO A 119 5.03 -17.64 6.06
CA PRO A 119 5.55 -16.33 6.43
C PRO A 119 5.57 -15.41 5.20
N GLY A 120 4.90 -14.26 5.32
CA GLY A 120 4.88 -13.20 4.33
C GLY A 120 5.60 -11.96 4.82
N LEU A 121 6.09 -11.15 3.89
CA LEU A 121 6.60 -9.82 4.22
C LEU A 121 5.42 -8.90 4.52
N TRP A 122 5.45 -8.21 5.65
CA TRP A 122 4.35 -7.38 6.13
C TRP A 122 4.82 -5.96 6.39
N ASP A 123 4.16 -4.99 5.75
CA ASP A 123 4.36 -3.58 6.03
C ASP A 123 3.44 -3.14 7.19
N VAL A 124 4.03 -2.78 8.32
CA VAL A 124 3.28 -2.35 9.52
C VAL A 124 2.66 -0.95 9.39
N THR A 125 3.12 -0.13 8.45
CA THR A 125 2.60 1.22 8.18
C THR A 125 1.33 1.14 7.36
N PHE A 126 1.37 0.37 6.27
CA PHE A 126 0.23 0.18 5.37
C PHE A 126 -0.69 -0.99 5.77
N GLN A 127 -0.26 -1.80 6.73
CA GLN A 127 -1.00 -2.95 7.23
C GLN A 127 -1.40 -3.91 6.10
N THR A 128 -0.44 -4.21 5.23
CA THR A 128 -0.63 -5.14 4.11
C THR A 128 0.60 -6.00 3.87
N ALA A 129 0.39 -7.14 3.21
CA ALA A 129 1.47 -7.95 2.69
C ALA A 129 2.12 -7.23 1.48
N VAL A 130 3.44 -7.32 1.38
CA VAL A 130 4.24 -6.74 0.28
C VAL A 130 5.06 -7.80 -0.43
N ALA A 131 5.32 -7.60 -1.71
CA ALA A 131 6.17 -8.49 -2.48
C ALA A 131 7.65 -8.21 -2.20
N GLN A 132 8.52 -9.22 -2.33
CA GLN A 132 9.96 -9.04 -2.19
C GLN A 132 10.52 -7.99 -3.16
N ALA A 133 9.91 -7.86 -4.36
CA ALA A 133 10.30 -6.87 -5.35
C ALA A 133 10.02 -5.42 -4.93
N GLU A 134 9.16 -5.21 -3.91
CA GLU A 134 8.82 -3.88 -3.37
C GLU A 134 9.75 -3.47 -2.22
N LEU A 135 10.67 -4.35 -1.80
CA LEU A 135 11.60 -4.07 -0.72
C LEU A 135 12.88 -3.38 -1.21
N GLU A 136 13.30 -2.40 -0.42
CA GLU A 136 14.62 -1.79 -0.53
C GLU A 136 15.40 -2.07 0.76
N ALA A 137 16.52 -2.78 0.65
CA ALA A 137 17.43 -2.97 1.79
C ALA A 137 18.15 -1.66 2.07
N ARG A 138 18.10 -1.21 3.32
CA ARG A 138 18.81 0.00 3.78
C ARG A 138 19.69 -0.35 4.96
N GLU A 139 20.91 0.21 4.96
CA GLU A 139 21.77 0.13 6.13
C GLU A 139 21.34 1.16 7.17
N TYR A 140 21.20 0.72 8.42
CA TYR A 140 20.95 1.60 9.56
C TYR A 140 21.67 1.05 10.80
N PRO A 141 22.06 1.92 11.74
CA PRO A 141 22.66 1.47 13.00
C PRO A 141 21.73 0.53 13.76
N GLY A 142 22.26 -0.60 14.22
CA GLY A 142 21.52 -1.60 14.98
C GLY A 142 22.32 -2.09 16.19
N PHE A 143 21.76 -3.06 16.90
CA PHE A 143 22.37 -3.67 18.08
C PHE A 143 22.51 -5.18 17.89
N TYR A 144 23.60 -5.74 18.39
CA TYR A 144 23.76 -7.18 18.59
C TYR A 144 23.57 -7.49 20.06
N HIS A 145 22.68 -8.43 20.36
CA HIS A 145 22.38 -8.88 21.71
C HIS A 145 22.86 -10.31 21.90
N SER A 146 23.63 -10.57 22.95
CA SER A 146 24.01 -11.92 23.40
C SER A 146 23.10 -12.35 24.54
N LEU A 147 22.36 -13.44 24.35
CA LEU A 147 21.33 -13.92 25.27
C LEU A 147 21.69 -15.31 25.79
N ALA A 148 21.79 -15.46 27.11
CA ALA A 148 22.13 -16.73 27.75
C ALA A 148 20.87 -17.55 28.04
N PHE A 149 20.84 -18.78 27.53
CA PHE A 149 19.84 -19.79 27.83
C PHE A 149 20.46 -20.83 28.77
N HIS A 150 19.97 -20.86 30.02
CA HIS A 150 20.46 -21.79 31.04
C HIS A 150 20.02 -23.22 30.70
N ARG A 151 20.96 -24.16 30.67
CA ARG A 151 20.63 -25.57 30.46
C ARG A 151 19.90 -26.12 31.68
N SER A 152 18.88 -26.94 31.44
CA SER A 152 18.08 -27.56 32.51
C SER A 152 18.86 -28.52 33.40
N ASP A 153 20.00 -29.03 32.91
CA ASP A 153 20.89 -29.95 33.64
C ASP A 153 21.97 -29.23 34.48
N GLY A 154 21.99 -27.89 34.47
CA GLY A 154 22.97 -27.09 35.22
C GLY A 154 24.38 -27.10 34.64
N SER A 155 24.60 -27.64 33.43
CA SER A 155 25.92 -27.66 32.75
C SER A 155 26.32 -26.31 32.13
N GLY A 156 25.80 -25.21 32.68
CA GLY A 156 26.03 -23.84 32.23
C GLY A 156 25.09 -23.39 31.12
N ASP A 157 25.55 -22.42 30.33
CA ASP A 157 24.70 -21.64 29.42
C ASP A 157 24.97 -21.97 27.96
N VAL A 158 23.94 -21.77 27.14
CA VAL A 158 24.04 -21.60 25.68
C VAL A 158 23.81 -20.13 25.37
N VAL A 159 24.81 -19.46 24.78
CA VAL A 159 24.68 -18.05 24.39
C VAL A 159 24.28 -17.96 22.92
N ILE A 160 23.18 -17.25 22.64
CA ILE A 160 22.66 -17.00 21.28
C ILE A 160 22.76 -15.50 20.99
N GLU A 161 23.26 -15.16 19.80
CA GLU A 161 23.32 -13.78 19.32
C GLU A 161 22.13 -13.47 18.40
N THR A 162 21.49 -12.31 18.59
CA THR A 162 20.36 -11.85 17.77
C THR A 162 20.32 -10.34 17.63
N THR A 163 19.79 -9.85 16.52
CA THR A 163 19.44 -8.43 16.31
C THR A 163 17.98 -8.12 16.65
N ARG A 164 17.19 -9.14 17.01
CA ARG A 164 15.74 -9.06 17.28
C ARG A 164 15.37 -9.73 18.62
N PRO A 165 15.84 -9.23 19.77
CA PRO A 165 15.59 -9.84 21.08
C PRO A 165 14.09 -9.87 21.46
N GLU A 166 13.28 -8.97 20.90
CA GLU A 166 11.83 -8.91 21.14
C GLU A 166 11.05 -10.11 20.59
N LEU A 167 11.65 -10.91 19.70
CA LEU A 167 11.02 -12.11 19.13
C LEU A 167 11.08 -13.33 20.07
N LEU A 168 11.66 -13.19 21.27
CA LEU A 168 11.69 -14.26 22.28
C LEU A 168 10.48 -14.28 23.22
N ALA A 169 9.72 -13.18 23.27
CA ALA A 169 8.62 -12.97 24.21
C ALA A 169 7.31 -13.62 23.74
#